data_AF-A0A4Q3A6B3-F1
#
_entry.id   AF-A0A4Q3A6B3-F1
#
_cell.length_a   1.000
_cell.length_b   1.000
_cell.length_c   1.000
_cell.angle_alpha   90.00
_cell.angle_beta   90.00
_cell.angle_gamma   90.00
#
_symmetry.space_group_name_H-M   'P 1'
#
loop_
_entity.id
_entity.type
_entity.pdbx_description
1 polymer ?
#
loop_
_entity_poly.entity_id
_entity_poly.type
_entity_poly.pdbx_seq_one_letter_code
_entity_poly.pdbx_strand_id
1 'polypeptide(L)'
;MAYIIKRSDSSILTVIEDRVIDQDTLPLALVGRGAINYGTAFATNFVRLFENFAAAEPPVNPMVGSLWYKTDYDVPKLKIYDGNIWKSVDGDPTPVNVPLTVVARDAMGNFQANNITANLAGIAD
;
A
#
# COMPACT_ATOMS: atom_id res chain seq x y z
N MET A 1 -10.57 -10.70 30.03
CA MET A 1 -9.25 -10.10 30.22
C MET A 1 -8.72 -9.74 28.84
N ALA A 2 -8.46 -8.44 28.65
CA ALA A 2 -7.89 -7.91 27.42
C ALA A 2 -6.66 -8.69 26.97
N TYR A 3 -6.40 -8.74 25.67
CA TYR A 3 -5.24 -9.43 25.13
C TYR A 3 -4.39 -8.51 24.27
N ILE A 4 -3.10 -8.83 24.25
CA ILE A 4 -2.10 -8.05 23.53
C ILE A 4 -1.97 -8.61 22.11
N ILE A 5 -2.06 -7.73 21.12
CA ILE A 5 -1.69 -8.05 19.75
C ILE A 5 -0.27 -7.57 19.53
N LYS A 6 0.57 -8.45 18.99
CA LYS A 6 1.95 -8.14 18.65
C LYS A 6 2.13 -8.12 17.15
N ARG A 7 3.09 -7.31 16.70
CA ARG A 7 3.57 -7.32 15.32
C ARG A 7 4.50 -8.51 15.08
N SER A 8 4.87 -8.74 13.83
CA SER A 8 5.80 -9.81 13.43
C SER A 8 7.19 -9.68 14.07
N ASP A 9 7.59 -8.47 14.44
CA ASP A 9 8.84 -8.18 15.16
C ASP A 9 8.71 -8.36 16.69
N SER A 10 7.59 -8.90 17.18
CA SER A 10 7.26 -9.06 18.60
C SER A 10 7.00 -7.76 19.38
N SER A 11 7.02 -6.59 18.73
CA SER A 11 6.60 -5.34 19.35
C SER A 11 5.09 -5.35 19.64
N ILE A 12 4.67 -4.64 20.69
CA ILE A 12 3.24 -4.51 21.01
C ILE A 12 2.62 -3.58 19.97
N LEU A 13 1.56 -4.06 19.31
CA LEU A 13 0.73 -3.23 18.43
C LEU A 13 -0.31 -2.47 19.26
N THR A 14 -1.15 -3.20 19.98
CA THR A 14 -2.22 -2.64 20.81
C THR A 14 -2.72 -3.68 21.81
N VAL A 15 -3.52 -3.23 22.77
CA VAL A 15 -4.25 -4.06 23.72
C VAL A 15 -5.72 -3.98 23.36
N ILE A 16 -6.35 -5.14 23.12
CA ILE A 16 -7.77 -5.21 22.79
C ILE A 16 -8.56 -5.69 24.00
N GLU A 17 -9.48 -4.85 24.44
CA GLU A 17 -10.40 -5.13 25.53
C GLU A 17 -11.40 -6.24 25.18
N ASP A 18 -11.90 -6.92 26.21
CA ASP A 18 -12.97 -7.90 26.03
C ASP A 18 -14.24 -7.24 25.49
N ARG A 19 -14.99 -8.00 24.69
CA ARG A 19 -16.29 -7.60 24.12
C ARG A 19 -16.30 -6.38 23.20
N VAL A 20 -15.14 -5.78 22.91
CA VAL A 20 -14.99 -4.62 22.01
C VAL A 20 -14.59 -5.09 20.61
N ILE A 21 -15.03 -4.37 19.57
CA ILE A 21 -14.49 -4.47 18.22
C ILE A 21 -13.86 -3.12 17.91
N ASP A 22 -12.54 -3.09 17.80
CA ASP A 22 -11.78 -1.89 17.45
C ASP A 22 -11.68 -1.78 15.92
N GLN A 23 -12.10 -0.65 15.37
CA GLN A 23 -12.09 -0.36 13.93
C GLN A 23 -11.20 0.83 13.58
N ASP A 24 -10.51 1.40 14.58
CA ASP A 24 -9.80 2.66 14.45
C ASP A 24 -8.27 2.45 14.48
N THR A 25 -7.78 1.42 15.19
CA THR A 25 -6.32 1.20 15.29
C THR A 25 -5.67 0.77 13.97
N LEU A 26 -6.38 0.02 13.13
CA LEU A 26 -5.89 -0.50 11.85
C LEU A 26 -6.97 -0.45 10.76
N PRO A 27 -6.58 -0.58 9.48
CA PRO A 27 -7.51 -0.82 8.38
C PRO A 27 -8.39 -2.07 8.56
N LEU A 28 -7.94 -3.01 9.40
CA LEU A 28 -8.67 -4.22 9.77
C LEU A 28 -9.29 -4.05 11.14
N ALA A 29 -10.51 -4.57 11.30
CA ALA A 29 -11.17 -4.62 12.59
C ALA A 29 -10.49 -5.64 13.51
N LEU A 30 -10.15 -5.24 14.74
CA LEU A 30 -9.56 -6.09 15.76
C LEU A 30 -10.63 -6.52 16.75
N VAL A 31 -10.83 -7.83 16.87
CA VAL A 31 -11.97 -8.41 17.60
C VAL A 31 -11.55 -8.81 19.01
N GLY A 32 -12.17 -8.20 20.01
CA GLY A 32 -12.01 -8.54 21.42
C GLY A 32 -12.57 -9.90 21.78
N ARG A 33 -12.03 -10.51 22.85
CA ARG A 33 -12.52 -11.81 23.32
C ARG A 33 -13.98 -11.68 23.75
N GLY A 34 -14.83 -12.59 23.25
CA GLY A 34 -16.26 -12.58 23.55
C GLY A 34 -17.03 -11.40 22.96
N ALA A 35 -16.47 -10.68 21.97
CA ALA A 35 -17.21 -9.69 21.20
C ALA A 35 -18.44 -10.31 20.53
N ILE A 36 -19.55 -9.60 20.56
CA ILE A 36 -20.81 -10.01 19.93
C ILE A 36 -20.82 -9.42 18.51
N ASN A 37 -21.46 -10.09 17.56
CA ASN A 37 -21.55 -9.66 16.16
C ASN A 37 -20.19 -9.49 15.43
N TYR A 38 -19.14 -10.14 15.91
CA TYR A 38 -17.82 -10.10 15.29
C TYR A 38 -17.74 -10.74 13.90
N GLY A 39 -18.70 -11.61 13.55
CA GLY A 39 -18.72 -12.36 12.29
C GLY A 39 -18.64 -11.47 11.06
N THR A 40 -19.38 -10.35 11.05
CA THR A 40 -19.32 -9.37 9.96
C THR A 40 -17.96 -8.71 9.87
N ALA A 41 -17.42 -8.22 10.99
CA ALA A 41 -16.10 -7.58 11.03
C ALA A 41 -15.00 -8.52 10.52
N PHE A 42 -15.05 -9.80 10.92
CA PHE A 42 -14.09 -10.82 10.51
C PHE A 42 -14.21 -11.18 9.02
N ALA A 43 -15.44 -11.36 8.50
CA ALA A 43 -15.67 -11.62 7.09
C ALA A 43 -15.22 -10.43 6.21
N THR A 44 -15.54 -9.20 6.62
CA THR A 44 -15.10 -7.98 5.94
C THR A 44 -13.57 -7.88 5.90
N ASN A 45 -12.88 -8.23 6.99
CA ASN A 45 -11.41 -8.24 7.00
C ASN A 45 -10.82 -9.18 5.95
N PHE A 46 -11.39 -10.37 5.75
CA PHE A 46 -10.89 -11.29 4.71
C PHE A 46 -11.10 -10.77 3.31
N VAL A 47 -12.27 -10.17 3.03
CA VAL A 47 -12.55 -9.55 1.74
C VAL A 47 -11.54 -8.42 1.49
N ARG A 48 -11.36 -7.52 2.47
CA ARG A 48 -10.37 -6.43 2.41
C ARG A 48 -8.96 -6.93 2.14
N LEU A 49 -8.54 -8.01 2.79
CA LEU A 49 -7.23 -8.61 2.55
C LEU A 49 -7.12 -9.20 1.14
N PHE A 50 -8.16 -9.88 0.66
CA PHE A 50 -8.17 -10.52 -0.65
C PHE A 50 -8.10 -9.49 -1.79
N GLU A 51 -8.81 -8.37 -1.65
CA GLU A 51 -8.82 -7.29 -2.63
C GLU A 51 -7.69 -6.27 -2.42
N ASN A 52 -6.79 -6.49 -1.44
CA ASN A 52 -5.74 -5.55 -1.05
C ASN A 52 -6.29 -4.15 -0.73
N PHE A 53 -7.34 -4.08 0.08
CA PHE A 53 -8.02 -2.86 0.53
C PHE A 53 -8.45 -1.94 -0.62
N ALA A 54 -8.93 -2.53 -1.72
CA ALA A 54 -9.35 -1.83 -2.93
C ALA A 54 -10.32 -0.67 -2.64
N ALA A 55 -9.88 0.56 -2.88
CA ALA A 55 -10.67 1.78 -2.67
C ALA A 55 -10.08 2.96 -3.46
N ALA A 56 -10.90 4.00 -3.68
CA ALA A 56 -10.47 5.26 -4.28
C ALA A 56 -9.53 6.05 -3.36
N GLU A 57 -9.86 6.08 -2.07
CA GLU A 57 -9.05 6.68 -1.01
C GLU A 57 -8.19 5.63 -0.29
N PRO A 58 -6.98 6.00 0.16
CA PRO A 58 -6.11 5.08 0.88
C PRO A 58 -6.72 4.64 2.22
N PRO A 59 -6.42 3.41 2.68
CA PRO A 59 -6.80 2.96 4.02
C PRO A 59 -6.25 3.89 5.11
N VAL A 60 -7.07 4.14 6.14
CA VAL A 60 -6.67 4.93 7.32
C VAL A 60 -5.80 4.10 8.27
N ASN A 61 -4.85 4.75 8.94
CA ASN A 61 -3.91 4.14 9.90
C ASN A 61 -3.15 2.90 9.36
N PRO A 62 -2.59 2.93 8.14
CA PRO A 62 -1.90 1.78 7.57
C PRO A 62 -0.60 1.48 8.33
N MET A 63 -0.17 0.22 8.27
CA MET A 63 1.14 -0.19 8.75
C MET A 63 2.15 -0.19 7.62
N VAL A 64 3.44 -0.03 7.95
CA VAL A 64 4.52 -0.20 6.97
C VAL A 64 4.38 -1.57 6.31
N GLY A 65 4.40 -1.59 4.97
CA GLY A 65 4.20 -2.79 4.15
C GLY A 65 2.75 -3.14 3.85
N SER A 66 1.76 -2.38 4.33
CA SER A 66 0.37 -2.55 3.90
C SER A 66 0.25 -2.36 2.38
N LEU A 67 -0.60 -3.19 1.77
CA LEU A 67 -0.94 -3.12 0.36
C LEU A 67 -2.26 -2.35 0.18
N TRP A 68 -2.35 -1.59 -0.90
CA TRP A 68 -3.56 -0.88 -1.28
C TRP A 68 -3.73 -0.91 -2.81
N TYR A 69 -4.85 -1.43 -3.29
CA TYR A 69 -5.23 -1.32 -4.69
C TYR A 69 -6.05 -0.05 -4.90
N LYS A 70 -5.44 0.97 -5.51
CA LYS A 70 -6.12 2.23 -5.83
C LYS A 70 -7.09 2.00 -6.98
N THR A 71 -8.39 2.20 -6.76
CA THR A 71 -9.45 1.94 -7.76
C THR A 71 -9.86 3.16 -8.58
N ASP A 72 -9.08 4.25 -8.53
CA ASP A 72 -9.37 5.44 -9.35
C ASP A 72 -9.38 5.12 -10.84
N TYR A 73 -10.26 5.82 -11.56
CA TYR A 73 -10.58 5.53 -12.95
C TYR A 73 -9.42 5.74 -13.94
N ASP A 74 -8.53 6.71 -13.67
CA ASP A 74 -7.50 7.08 -14.65
C ASP A 74 -6.39 6.04 -14.74
N VAL A 75 -5.85 5.58 -13.61
CA VAL A 75 -4.86 4.50 -13.60
C VAL A 75 -4.99 3.68 -12.32
N PRO A 76 -5.69 2.54 -12.35
CA PRO A 76 -5.75 1.65 -11.20
C PRO A 76 -4.36 1.04 -10.98
N LYS A 77 -3.87 1.10 -9.73
CA LYS A 77 -2.50 0.67 -9.40
C LYS A 77 -2.42 0.08 -8.00
N LEU A 78 -1.57 -0.93 -7.84
CA LEU A 78 -1.15 -1.43 -6.54
C LEU A 78 -0.12 -0.48 -5.91
N LYS A 79 -0.34 -0.14 -4.65
CA LYS A 79 0.55 0.69 -3.83
C LYS A 79 0.95 -0.03 -2.55
N ILE A 80 2.12 0.34 -2.02
CA ILE A 80 2.68 -0.14 -0.75
C ILE A 80 2.95 1.07 0.14
N TYR A 81 2.54 0.98 1.40
CA TYR A 81 2.85 2.02 2.38
C TYR A 81 4.28 1.85 2.93
N ASP A 82 5.10 2.90 2.84
CA ASP A 82 6.50 2.86 3.30
C ASP A 82 6.70 3.37 4.74
N GLY A 83 5.63 3.81 5.40
CA GLY A 83 5.68 4.46 6.72
C GLY A 83 5.44 5.96 6.70
N ASN A 84 5.48 6.57 5.51
CA ASN A 84 5.20 8.00 5.32
C ASN A 84 4.18 8.21 4.20
N ILE A 85 4.37 7.55 3.06
CA ILE A 85 3.57 7.73 1.85
C ILE A 85 3.21 6.38 1.20
N TRP A 86 2.16 6.40 0.39
CA TRP A 86 1.81 5.27 -0.48
C TRP A 86 2.60 5.34 -1.78
N LYS A 87 3.56 4.43 -1.95
CA LYS A 87 4.37 4.31 -3.16
C LYS A 87 3.73 3.33 -4.14
N SER A 88 3.76 3.66 -5.42
CA SER A 88 3.31 2.75 -6.47
C SER A 88 4.33 1.63 -6.67
N VAL A 89 3.86 0.39 -6.85
CA VAL A 89 4.75 -0.79 -7.06
C VAL A 89 5.48 -0.72 -8.40
N ASP A 90 4.92 -0.02 -9.37
CA ASP A 90 5.50 0.21 -10.69
C ASP A 90 6.60 1.29 -10.71
N GLY A 91 6.93 1.88 -9.55
CA GLY A 91 7.97 2.91 -9.42
C GLY A 91 7.51 4.34 -9.74
N ASP A 92 6.20 4.54 -9.96
CA ASP A 92 5.56 5.82 -10.28
C ASP A 92 6.33 6.65 -11.34
N PRO A 93 6.58 6.08 -12.53
CA PRO A 93 7.41 6.74 -13.52
C PRO A 93 6.73 8.01 -14.04
N THR A 94 7.52 9.08 -14.21
CA THR A 94 7.02 10.38 -14.69
C THR A 94 7.73 10.77 -15.98
N PRO A 95 7.09 11.54 -16.90
CA PRO A 95 7.76 12.05 -18.09
C PRO A 95 8.82 13.12 -17.76
N VAL A 96 8.91 13.55 -16.49
CA VAL A 96 9.88 14.54 -16.01
C VAL A 96 11.09 13.82 -15.42
N ASN A 97 12.28 14.35 -15.67
CA ASN A 97 13.54 13.85 -15.10
C ASN A 97 13.67 14.21 -13.61
N VAL A 98 12.97 13.48 -12.74
CA VAL A 98 12.99 13.64 -11.28
C VAL A 98 13.96 12.62 -10.64
N PRO A 99 14.85 13.04 -9.71
CA PRO A 99 15.72 12.11 -9.00
C PRO A 99 14.96 10.96 -8.33
N LEU A 100 15.59 9.77 -8.29
CA LEU A 100 15.06 8.55 -7.65
C LEU A 100 13.78 7.98 -8.29
N THR A 101 13.43 8.41 -9.49
CA THR A 101 12.31 7.86 -10.27
C THR A 101 12.80 7.35 -11.62
N VAL A 102 12.08 6.37 -12.19
CA VAL A 102 12.28 5.97 -13.57
C VAL A 102 11.55 6.97 -14.47
N VAL A 103 12.17 7.39 -15.57
CA VAL A 103 11.49 8.26 -16.54
C VAL A 103 10.48 7.46 -17.35
N ALA A 104 9.23 7.93 -17.41
CA ALA A 104 8.17 7.34 -18.23
C ALA A 104 8.43 7.59 -19.72
N ARG A 105 8.06 6.62 -20.55
CA ARG A 105 8.04 6.78 -22.01
C ARG A 105 6.79 7.53 -22.47
N ASP A 106 6.88 8.23 -23.59
CA ASP A 106 5.74 8.81 -24.29
C ASP A 106 4.95 7.76 -25.12
N ALA A 107 3.87 8.19 -25.78
CA ALA A 107 3.00 7.33 -26.59
C ALA A 107 3.69 6.75 -27.85
N MET A 108 4.78 7.37 -28.31
CA MET A 108 5.58 6.91 -29.44
C MET A 108 6.75 6.03 -28.99
N GLY A 109 6.94 5.94 -27.67
CA GLY A 109 7.94 5.11 -27.05
C GLY A 109 9.28 5.78 -26.78
N ASN A 110 9.37 7.10 -26.88
CA ASN A 110 10.58 7.84 -26.56
C ASN A 110 10.67 8.14 -25.07
N PHE A 111 11.87 8.40 -24.58
CA PHE A 111 12.11 8.99 -23.26
C PHE A 111 12.94 10.26 -23.43
N GLN A 112 12.72 11.27 -22.59
CA GLN A 112 13.52 12.50 -22.58
C GLN A 112 14.34 12.54 -21.28
N ALA A 113 15.65 12.74 -21.40
CA ALA A 113 16.56 12.86 -20.26
C ALA A 113 17.58 13.98 -20.53
N ASN A 114 18.04 14.64 -19.46
CA ASN A 114 19.00 15.75 -19.60
C ASN A 114 20.39 15.27 -20.04
N ASN A 115 20.89 14.21 -19.41
CA ASN A 115 22.18 13.60 -19.76
C ASN A 115 22.00 12.08 -19.83
N ILE A 116 22.35 11.49 -20.96
CA ILE A 116 22.34 10.04 -21.17
C ILE A 116 23.80 9.62 -21.29
N THR A 117 24.30 8.89 -20.31
CA THR A 117 25.60 8.20 -20.42
C THR A 117 25.32 6.77 -20.85
N ALA A 118 25.68 6.42 -22.07
CA ALA A 118 25.52 5.07 -22.63
C ALA A 118 26.84 4.61 -23.27
N ASN A 119 27.09 3.31 -23.23
CA ASN A 119 28.18 2.71 -23.99
C ASN A 119 27.68 2.45 -25.42
N LEU A 120 28.38 3.00 -26.41
CA LEU A 120 28.11 2.68 -27.82
C LEU A 120 28.64 1.27 -28.13
N ALA A 121 27.76 0.40 -28.63
CA ALA A 121 28.16 -0.83 -29.31
C ALA A 121 27.80 -0.68 -30.79
N GLY A 122 28.76 -0.24 -31.61
CA GLY A 122 28.57 0.00 -33.05
C GLY A 122 29.29 1.25 -33.56
N ILE A 123 28.92 1.68 -34.77
CA ILE A 123 29.36 2.95 -35.37
C ILE A 123 28.25 3.98 -35.13
N ALA A 124 28.63 5.17 -34.66
CA ALA A 124 27.73 6.32 -34.64
C ALA A 124 27.87 7.03 -35.99
N ASP A 125 26.77 7.10 -36.74
CA ASP A 125 26.65 7.94 -37.94
C ASP A 125 26.33 9.40 -37.56
#